data_AF-A0A3E1YDG3-F1
#
_entry.id   AF-A0A3E1YDG3-F1
#
_cell.length_a   1.000
_cell.length_b   1.000
_cell.length_c   1.000
_cell.angle_alpha   90.00
_cell.angle_beta   90.00
_cell.angle_gamma   90.00
#
_symmetry.space_group_name_H-M   'P 1'
#
loop_
_entity.id
_entity.type
_entity.pdbx_description
1 polymer ?
#
loop_
_entity_poly.entity_id
_entity_poly.type
_entity_poly.pdbx_seq_one_letter_code
_entity_poly.pdbx_strand_id
1 'polypeptide(L)'
;MTENEISKEIVDVCFKIHQKFGPGLYESVYEELIDYELKKRNLICERQLEVKLIHENLIFEKAFRTDLLINKKVLIEVKSVEELKNLHYKQVLTYLKLMELKLGLLVNFNVPLIKLGIHRIVNNL
;
A
#
# COMPACT_ATOMS: atom_id res chain seq x y z
N MET A 1 3.55 -5.05 -16.86
CA MET A 1 4.14 -5.60 -15.62
C MET A 1 3.11 -6.43 -14.88
N THR A 2 3.54 -7.55 -14.31
CA THR A 2 2.79 -8.41 -13.38
C THR A 2 2.80 -7.81 -11.97
N GLU A 3 1.91 -8.29 -11.12
CA GLU A 3 1.81 -7.93 -9.70
C GLU A 3 3.14 -8.20 -8.97
N ASN A 4 3.82 -9.29 -9.32
CA ASN A 4 5.11 -9.66 -8.73
C ASN A 4 6.22 -8.68 -9.13
N GLU A 5 6.30 -8.32 -10.41
CA GLU A 5 7.27 -7.31 -10.90
C GLU A 5 7.03 -5.95 -10.24
N ILE A 6 5.78 -5.50 -10.16
CA ILE A 6 5.41 -4.25 -9.51
C ILE A 6 5.79 -4.31 -8.01
N SER A 7 5.49 -5.42 -7.33
CA SER A 7 5.83 -5.57 -5.91
C SER A 7 7.33 -5.50 -5.63
N LYS A 8 8.16 -5.99 -6.56
CA LYS A 8 9.62 -5.87 -6.45
C LYS A 8 10.06 -4.41 -6.52
N GLU A 9 9.54 -3.64 -7.47
CA GLU A 9 9.85 -2.21 -7.59
C GLU A 9 9.43 -1.44 -6.33
N ILE A 10 8.25 -1.75 -5.76
CA ILE A 10 7.77 -1.15 -4.52
C ILE A 10 8.72 -1.47 -3.37
N VAL A 11 9.09 -2.74 -3.20
CA VAL A 11 10.03 -3.18 -2.15
C VAL A 11 11.35 -2.42 -2.26
N ASP A 12 11.92 -2.34 -3.47
CA ASP A 12 13.18 -1.62 -3.70
C ASP A 12 13.07 -0.12 -3.33
N VAL A 13 11.94 0.51 -3.63
CA VAL A 13 11.65 1.90 -3.22
C VAL A 13 11.54 2.03 -1.70
N CYS A 14 10.81 1.13 -1.03
CA CYS A 14 10.70 1.14 0.44
C CYS A 14 12.08 0.98 1.10
N PHE A 15 12.94 0.11 0.57
CA PHE A 15 14.33 -0.03 1.04
C PHE A 15 15.14 1.26 0.88
N LYS A 16 15.07 1.87 -0.30
CA LYS A 16 15.77 3.14 -0.57
C LYS A 16 15.33 4.24 0.40
N ILE A 17 14.04 4.37 0.64
CA ILE A 17 13.46 5.40 1.53
C ILE A 17 13.88 5.13 2.98
N HIS A 18 13.70 3.91 3.47
CA HIS A 18 14.04 3.56 4.85
C HIS A 18 15.54 3.66 5.12
N GLN A 19 16.41 3.27 4.18
CA GLN A 19 17.85 3.46 4.33
C GLN A 19 18.25 4.95 4.44
N LYS A 20 17.55 5.83 3.72
CA LYS A 20 17.86 7.26 3.71
C LYS A 20 17.34 8.00 4.94
N PHE A 21 16.11 7.68 5.37
CA PHE A 21 15.40 8.47 6.39
C PHE A 21 15.16 7.73 7.70
N GLY A 22 15.28 6.39 7.70
CA GLY A 22 14.95 5.58 8.85
C GLY A 22 13.46 5.65 9.23
N PRO A 23 13.10 5.12 10.42
CA PRO A 23 11.79 5.31 11.03
C PRO A 23 11.63 6.75 11.58
N GLY A 24 10.37 7.19 11.77
CA GLY A 24 10.05 8.43 12.49
C GLY A 24 9.33 9.51 11.67
N LEU A 25 9.10 9.30 10.37
CA LEU A 25 8.25 10.19 9.57
C LEU A 25 6.77 9.81 9.71
N TYR A 26 5.90 10.77 9.37
CA TYR A 26 4.47 10.52 9.25
C TYR A 26 4.15 9.62 8.05
N GLU A 27 3.06 8.86 8.13
CA GLU A 27 2.57 7.98 7.05
C GLU A 27 2.43 8.74 5.73
N SER A 28 1.86 9.95 5.77
CA SER A 28 1.67 10.82 4.60
C SER A 28 2.98 11.21 3.90
N VAL A 29 4.07 11.35 4.66
CA VAL A 29 5.39 11.68 4.10
C VAL A 29 5.99 10.47 3.41
N TYR A 30 5.92 9.28 4.03
CA TYR A 30 6.37 8.05 3.38
C TYR A 30 5.57 7.74 2.10
N GLU A 31 4.26 7.92 2.13
CA GLU A 31 3.40 7.78 0.96
C GLU A 31 3.83 8.68 -0.20
N GLU A 32 4.08 9.97 0.07
CA GLU A 32 4.52 10.93 -0.94
C GLU A 32 5.91 10.58 -1.50
N LEU A 33 6.82 10.10 -0.65
CA LEU A 33 8.13 9.63 -1.09
C LEU A 33 8.03 8.38 -1.97
N ILE A 34 7.13 7.44 -1.64
CA ILE A 34 6.90 6.23 -2.45
C ILE A 34 6.34 6.62 -3.82
N ASP A 35 5.31 7.47 -3.86
CA ASP A 35 4.72 7.98 -5.11
C ASP A 35 5.77 8.62 -6.02
N TYR A 36 6.57 9.53 -5.45
CA TYR A 36 7.61 10.24 -6.16
C TYR A 36 8.69 9.31 -6.73
N GLU A 37 9.16 8.35 -5.94
CA GLU A 37 10.21 7.41 -6.36
C GLU A 37 9.71 6.35 -7.35
N LEU A 38 8.45 5.90 -7.26
CA LEU A 38 7.85 4.98 -8.22
C LEU A 38 7.53 5.66 -9.55
N LYS A 39 7.08 6.92 -9.53
CA LYS A 39 6.87 7.72 -10.77
C LYS A 39 8.16 7.92 -11.56
N LYS A 40 9.30 8.09 -10.89
CA LYS A 40 10.63 8.11 -11.56
C LYS A 40 10.96 6.81 -12.29
N ARG A 41 10.35 5.69 -11.87
CA ARG A 41 10.48 4.38 -12.52
C ARG A 41 9.40 4.15 -13.59
N ASN A 42 8.69 5.21 -14.00
CA ASN A 42 7.59 5.16 -14.98
C ASN A 42 6.40 4.29 -14.55
N LEU A 43 6.18 4.14 -13.24
CA LEU A 43 4.98 3.50 -12.70
C LEU A 43 3.86 4.53 -12.52
N ILE A 44 2.64 4.14 -12.86
CA ILE A 44 1.43 4.92 -12.62
C ILE A 44 1.06 4.73 -11.16
N CYS A 45 1.00 5.83 -10.41
CA CYS A 45 0.67 5.83 -9.00
C CYS A 45 -0.56 6.72 -8.77
N GLU A 46 -1.63 6.12 -8.26
CA GLU A 46 -2.86 6.81 -7.87
C GLU A 46 -2.89 6.86 -6.34
N ARG A 47 -2.88 8.07 -5.78
CA ARG A 47 -2.83 8.31 -4.33
C ARG A 47 -4.21 8.55 -3.76
N GLN A 48 -4.41 8.15 -2.51
CA GLN A 48 -5.59 8.49 -1.71
C GLN A 48 -6.90 8.16 -2.44
N LEU A 49 -6.93 7.00 -3.10
CA LEU A 49 -8.05 6.56 -3.94
C LEU A 49 -9.26 6.19 -3.07
N GLU A 50 -10.41 6.77 -3.38
CA GLU A 50 -11.67 6.44 -2.71
C GLU A 50 -12.20 5.10 -3.21
N VAL A 51 -12.57 4.22 -2.28
CA VAL A 51 -13.11 2.89 -2.58
C VAL A 51 -14.61 2.90 -2.32
N LYS A 52 -15.34 2.49 -3.35
CA LYS A 52 -16.79 2.33 -3.31
C LYS A 52 -17.17 1.03 -2.60
N LEU A 53 -18.16 1.10 -1.71
CA LEU A 53 -18.82 -0.09 -1.15
C LEU A 53 -20.27 -0.09 -1.63
N ILE A 54 -20.68 -1.20 -2.26
CA ILE A 54 -22.05 -1.41 -2.71
C ILE A 54 -22.63 -2.54 -1.87
N HIS A 55 -23.73 -2.26 -1.20
CA HIS A 55 -24.52 -3.25 -0.47
C HIS A 55 -25.97 -3.17 -0.96
N GLU A 56 -26.34 -4.06 -1.88
CA GLU A 56 -27.63 -4.04 -2.58
C GLU A 56 -27.90 -2.66 -3.20
N ASN A 57 -28.89 -1.92 -2.69
CA ASN A 57 -29.26 -0.59 -3.16
C ASN A 57 -28.53 0.55 -2.42
N LEU A 58 -27.77 0.24 -1.35
CA LEU A 58 -27.02 1.22 -0.59
C LEU A 58 -25.61 1.37 -1.16
N ILE A 59 -25.29 2.60 -1.58
CA ILE A 59 -23.99 2.92 -2.16
C ILE A 59 -23.25 3.89 -1.25
N PHE A 60 -22.08 3.48 -0.80
CA PHE A 60 -21.10 4.34 -0.16
C PHE A 60 -20.03 4.67 -1.20
N GLU A 61 -20.11 5.85 -1.80
CA GLU A 61 -19.12 6.29 -2.81
C GLU A 61 -17.71 6.43 -2.21
N LYS A 62 -17.63 6.70 -0.90
CA LYS A 62 -16.38 6.94 -0.16
C LYS A 62 -16.33 6.09 1.11
N ALA A 63 -16.50 4.78 0.96
CA ALA A 63 -16.49 3.88 2.11
C ALA A 63 -15.10 3.81 2.76
N PHE A 64 -14.07 3.87 1.92
CA PHE A 64 -12.69 3.78 2.33
C PHE A 64 -11.80 4.66 1.45
N ARG A 65 -10.57 4.85 1.90
CA ARG A 65 -9.53 5.53 1.14
C ARG A 65 -8.24 4.74 1.28
N THR A 66 -7.64 4.40 0.15
CA THR A 66 -6.39 3.65 0.12
C THR A 66 -5.21 4.58 -0.08
N ASP A 67 -4.04 4.28 0.48
CA ASP A 67 -2.90 5.19 0.35
C ASP A 67 -2.40 5.29 -1.10
N LEU A 68 -2.12 4.15 -1.73
CA LEU A 68 -1.57 4.09 -3.09
C LEU A 68 -2.10 2.87 -3.88
N LEU A 69 -2.39 3.09 -5.16
CA LEU A 69 -2.63 2.06 -6.15
C LEU A 69 -1.62 2.18 -7.29
N ILE A 70 -0.84 1.12 -7.52
CA ILE A 70 0.23 1.11 -8.51
C ILE A 70 -0.19 0.31 -9.74
N ASN A 71 -0.11 0.96 -10.91
CA ASN A 71 -0.50 0.41 -12.22
C ASN A 71 -1.88 -0.27 -12.22
N LYS A 72 -2.81 0.19 -11.37
CA LYS A 72 -4.14 -0.41 -11.18
C LYS A 72 -4.10 -1.90 -10.79
N LYS A 73 -3.03 -2.36 -10.15
CA LYS A 73 -2.78 -3.79 -9.87
C LYS A 73 -2.34 -4.09 -8.44
N VAL A 74 -1.46 -3.26 -7.88
CA VAL A 74 -0.90 -3.50 -6.55
C VAL A 74 -1.26 -2.36 -5.62
N LEU A 75 -1.95 -2.70 -4.55
CA LEU A 75 -2.30 -1.77 -3.48
C LEU A 75 -1.14 -1.60 -2.50
N ILE A 76 -0.93 -0.40 -1.96
CA ILE A 76 -0.04 -0.18 -0.82
C ILE A 76 -0.81 0.56 0.27
N GLU A 77 -0.68 0.07 1.50
CA GLU A 77 -1.10 0.73 2.72
C GLU A 77 0.14 1.00 3.58
N VAL A 78 0.35 2.27 3.92
CA VAL A 78 1.52 2.74 4.65
C VAL A 78 1.16 2.87 6.12
N LYS A 79 2.07 2.41 6.99
CA LYS A 79 1.98 2.56 8.43
C LYS A 79 3.27 3.11 9.00
N SER A 80 3.16 3.86 10.10
CA SER A 80 4.30 4.33 10.89
C SER A 80 3.94 4.21 12.36
N VAL A 81 3.75 2.96 12.81
CA VAL A 81 3.22 2.61 14.14
C VAL A 81 4.14 1.62 14.84
N GLU A 82 4.13 1.60 16.17
CA GLU A 82 4.94 0.66 16.96
C GLU A 82 4.65 -0.81 16.61
N GLU A 83 3.36 -1.15 16.45
CA GLU A 83 2.94 -2.52 16.14
C GLU A 83 1.82 -2.55 15.10
N LEU A 84 1.95 -3.46 14.13
CA LEU A 84 0.86 -3.79 13.22
C LEU A 84 -0.14 -4.73 13.88
N LYS A 85 -1.39 -4.28 13.99
CA LYS A 85 -2.50 -5.09 14.51
C LYS A 85 -3.14 -5.91 13.38
N ASN A 86 -3.75 -7.04 13.74
CA ASN A 86 -4.51 -7.91 12.81
C ASN A 86 -5.56 -7.15 11.98
N LEU A 87 -6.11 -6.06 12.51
CA LEU A 87 -7.05 -5.21 11.78
C LEU A 87 -6.43 -4.60 10.52
N HIS A 88 -5.17 -4.17 10.55
CA HIS A 88 -4.51 -3.57 9.40
C HIS A 88 -4.41 -4.55 8.23
N TYR A 89 -4.05 -5.81 8.51
CA TYR A 89 -4.00 -6.87 7.50
C TYR A 89 -5.38 -7.16 6.91
N LYS A 90 -6.41 -7.24 7.77
CA LYS A 90 -7.79 -7.45 7.35
C LYS A 90 -8.30 -6.31 6.48
N GLN A 91 -7.95 -5.07 6.81
CA GLN A 91 -8.33 -3.88 6.04
C GLN A 91 -7.80 -3.96 4.60
N VAL A 92 -6.50 -4.26 4.43
CA VAL A 92 -5.90 -4.44 3.10
C VAL A 92 -6.63 -5.55 2.32
N LEU A 93 -6.87 -6.72 2.95
CA LEU A 93 -7.58 -7.82 2.30
C LEU A 93 -9.01 -7.43 1.87
N THR A 94 -9.71 -6.64 2.69
CA THR A 94 -11.03 -6.10 2.33
C THR A 94 -10.94 -5.20 1.11
N TYR A 95 -9.96 -4.30 1.05
CA TYR A 95 -9.77 -3.42 -0.11
C TYR A 95 -9.48 -4.22 -1.37
N LEU A 96 -8.61 -5.24 -1.29
CA LEU A 96 -8.34 -6.13 -2.41
C LEU A 96 -9.61 -6.80 -2.95
N LYS A 97 -10.52 -7.24 -2.07
CA LYS A 97 -11.80 -7.83 -2.49
C LYS A 97 -12.74 -6.82 -3.14
N LEU A 98 -12.89 -5.63 -2.53
CA LEU A 98 -13.78 -4.58 -3.04
C LEU A 98 -13.32 -4.01 -4.39
N MET A 99 -12.01 -3.99 -4.62
CA MET A 99 -11.39 -3.45 -5.83
C MET A 99 -11.03 -4.52 -6.86
N GLU A 100 -11.35 -5.80 -6.59
CA GLU A 100 -11.00 -6.95 -7.42
C GLU A 100 -9.49 -7.05 -7.74
N LEU A 101 -8.65 -6.62 -6.79
CA LEU A 101 -7.19 -6.69 -6.89
C LEU A 101 -6.66 -7.99 -6.26
N LYS A 102 -5.54 -8.47 -6.78
CA LYS A 102 -4.92 -9.73 -6.34
C LYS A 102 -3.85 -9.55 -5.27
N LEU A 103 -3.24 -8.37 -5.20
CA LEU A 103 -2.06 -8.14 -4.37
C LEU A 103 -2.09 -6.77 -3.69
N GLY A 104 -1.80 -6.78 -2.39
CA GLY A 104 -1.53 -5.60 -1.59
C GLY A 104 -0.25 -5.74 -0.77
N LEU A 105 0.38 -4.61 -0.47
CA LEU A 105 1.51 -4.51 0.44
C LEU A 105 1.12 -3.62 1.63
N LEU A 106 1.18 -4.17 2.84
CA LEU A 106 1.10 -3.40 4.08
C LEU A 106 2.52 -3.10 4.53
N VAL A 107 2.90 -1.82 4.60
CA VAL A 107 4.28 -1.41 4.84
C VAL A 107 4.36 -0.56 6.11
N ASN A 108 4.87 -1.12 7.20
CA ASN A 108 5.21 -0.36 8.40
C ASN A 108 6.66 0.14 8.33
N PHE A 109 6.84 1.46 8.30
CA PHE A 109 8.18 2.06 8.30
C PHE A 109 8.78 2.20 9.70
N ASN A 110 7.98 2.08 10.77
CA ASN A 110 8.47 2.19 12.15
C ASN A 110 9.05 0.85 12.65
N VAL A 111 10.09 0.38 11.98
CA VAL A 111 10.82 -0.86 12.29
C VAL A 111 12.33 -0.64 12.17
N PRO A 112 13.17 -1.40 12.89
CA PRO A 112 14.63 -1.31 12.76
C PRO A 112 15.14 -1.66 11.36
N LEU A 113 14.49 -2.62 10.70
CA LEU A 113 14.82 -3.07 9.34
C LEU A 113 13.53 -3.15 8.52
N ILE A 114 13.46 -2.45 7.40
CA ILE A 114 12.24 -2.36 6.58
C ILE A 114 11.70 -3.71 6.11
N LYS A 115 12.56 -4.72 5.91
CA LYS A 115 12.13 -6.09 5.56
C LYS A 115 11.16 -6.71 6.57
N LEU A 116 11.20 -6.25 7.82
CA LEU A 116 10.31 -6.71 8.89
C LEU A 116 8.96 -5.99 8.87
N GLY A 117 8.87 -4.85 8.19
CA GLY A 117 7.66 -4.04 8.09
C GLY A 117 6.90 -4.21 6.79
N ILE A 118 7.47 -4.84 5.77
CA ILE A 118 6.78 -5.12 4.50
C ILE A 118 6.06 -6.46 4.60
N HIS A 119 4.74 -6.42 4.52
CA HIS A 119 3.89 -7.60 4.54
C HIS A 119 3.10 -7.72 3.24
N ARG A 120 3.20 -8.90 2.63
CA ARG A 120 2.49 -9.24 1.40
C ARG A 120 1.12 -9.84 1.73
N ILE A 121 0.06 -9.30 1.14
CA ILE A 121 -1.31 -9.75 1.34
C ILE A 121 -1.90 -10.12 -0.03
N VAL A 122 -2.37 -11.36 -0.15
CA VAL A 122 -2.84 -11.94 -1.43
C VAL A 122 -4.33 -12.22 -1.40
N ASN A 123 -4.98 -12.01 -2.55
CA ASN A 123 -6.39 -12.30 -2.81
C ASN A 123 -6.50 -13.11 -4.11
N ASN A 124 -6.42 -14.44 -4.00
CA ASN A 124 -6.49 -15.37 -5.14
C ASN A 124 -5.48 -15.05 -6.26
N LEU A 125 -4.23 -14.75 -5.88
CA LEU A 125 -3.15 -14.46 -6.82
C LEU A 125 -2.62 -15.71 -7.51
#